data_AF-A0A4R2PP33-F1
#
_entry.id   AF-A0A4R2PP33-F1
#
_cell.length_a   1.000
_cell.length_b   1.000
_cell.length_c   1.000
_cell.angle_alpha   90.00
_cell.angle_beta   90.00
_cell.angle_gamma   90.00
#
_symmetry.space_group_name_H-M   'P 1'
#
loop_
_entity.id
_entity.type
_entity.pdbx_description
1 polymer ?
#
loop_
_entity_poly.entity_id
_entity_poly.type
_entity_poly.pdbx_seq_one_letter_code
_entity_poly.pdbx_strand_id
1 'polypeptide(L)' 'MRVRPILIVLGAAMALMGVLWIGQGLGYIHWPRSSFMLDQRVWADYGSALAIGGLLLVLLGRRLR' A
#
# COMPACT_ATOMS: atom_id res chain seq x y z
N MET A 1 -5.80 25.09 0.03
CA MET A 1 -4.89 23.97 -0.32
C MET A 1 -5.57 23.09 -1.37
N ARG A 2 -4.91 22.76 -2.48
CA ARG A 2 -5.50 21.84 -3.48
C ARG A 2 -5.44 20.42 -2.88
N VAL A 3 -6.58 19.89 -2.44
CA VAL A 3 -6.67 18.58 -1.75
C VAL A 3 -6.38 17.41 -2.70
N ARG A 4 -6.65 17.59 -4.00
CA ARG A 4 -6.43 16.58 -5.04
C ARG A 4 -5.02 15.98 -5.08
N PRO A 5 -3.94 16.76 -5.28
CA PRO A 5 -2.58 16.21 -5.34
C PRO A 5 -2.20 15.46 -4.05
N ILE A 6 -2.68 15.91 -2.90
CA ILE A 6 -2.43 15.25 -1.61
C ILE A 6 -3.07 13.85 -1.60
N LEU A 7 -4.34 13.74 -1.99
CA LEU A 7 -5.04 12.45 -2.05
C LEU A 7 -4.39 11.47 -3.02
N ILE A 8 -3.93 11.96 -4.18
CA ILE A 8 -3.28 11.11 -5.18
C ILE A 8 -1.93 10.61 -4.67
N VAL A 9 -1.09 11.50 -4.11
CA VAL A 9 0.24 11.12 -3.60
C VAL A 9 0.10 10.16 -2.41
N LEU A 10 -0.78 10.48 -1.45
CA LEU A 10 -1.01 9.63 -0.29
C LEU A 10 -1.56 8.26 -0.70
N GLY A 11 -2.56 8.22 -1.58
CA GLY A 11 -3.12 6.98 -2.07
C GLY A 11 -2.11 6.12 -2.83
N ALA A 12 -1.27 6.74 -3.67
CA ALA A 12 -0.20 6.02 -4.38
C ALA A 12 0.85 5.45 -3.41
N ALA A 13 1.26 6.23 -2.40
CA ALA A 13 2.21 5.77 -1.39
C ALA A 13 1.65 4.58 -0.58
N MET A 14 0.38 4.66 -0.17
CA MET A 14 -0.32 3.55 0.49
C MET A 14 -0.40 2.31 -0.40
N ALA A 15 -0.72 2.50 -1.69
CA ALA A 15 -0.80 1.40 -2.65
C ALA A 15 0.54 0.66 -2.80
N LEU A 16 1.63 1.41 -3.00
CA LEU A 16 2.97 0.85 -3.14
C LEU A 16 3.43 0.15 -1.86
N MET A 17 3.17 0.74 -0.69
CA MET A 17 3.50 0.12 0.59
C MET A 17 2.71 -1.16 0.83
N GLY A 18 1.42 -1.17 0.49
CA GLY A 18 0.59 -2.37 0.58
C GLY A 18 1.11 -3.50 -0.29
N VAL A 19 1.53 -3.22 -1.53
CA VAL A 19 2.16 -4.21 -2.42
C VAL A 19 3.47 -4.75 -1.84
N LEU A 20 4.30 -3.88 -1.23
CA LEU A 20 5.52 -4.33 -0.55
C LEU A 20 5.21 -5.32 0.57
N TRP A 21 4.19 -5.02 1.39
CA TRP A 21 3.78 -5.89 2.51
C TRP A 21 3.22 -7.22 2.02
N ILE A 22 2.46 -7.22 0.91
CA ILE A 22 2.02 -8.45 0.24
C ILE A 22 3.24 -9.27 -0.20
N GLY A 23 4.21 -8.64 -0.88
CA GLY A 23 5.41 -9.32 -1.31
C GLY A 23 6.21 -9.92 -0.15
N GLN A 24 6.30 -9.22 0.99
CA GLN A 24 6.98 -9.73 2.18
C GLN A 24 6.20 -10.86 2.87
N GLY A 25 4.89 -10.69 3.07
CA GLY A 25 4.05 -11.67 3.76
C GLY A 25 3.84 -12.97 2.97
N LEU A 26 3.97 -12.91 1.64
CA LEU A 26 3.93 -14.08 0.75
C LEU A 26 5.31 -14.73 0.53
N GLY A 27 6.40 -14.14 1.02
CA GLY A 27 7.74 -14.66 0.80
C GLY A 27 8.31 -14.41 -0.60
N TYR A 28 7.79 -13.41 -1.32
CA TYR A 28 8.39 -12.98 -2.60
C TYR A 28 9.49 -11.93 -2.42
N ILE A 29 9.39 -11.10 -1.37
CA ILE A 29 10.33 -10.02 -1.08
C ILE A 29 10.95 -10.25 0.30
N HIS A 30 12.26 -10.50 0.36
CA HIS A 30 12.99 -10.79 1.60
C HIS A 30 13.90 -9.64 2.07
N TRP A 31 13.46 -8.41 1.84
CA TRP A 31 14.23 -7.21 2.16
C TRP A 31 13.43 -6.25 3.04
N PRO A 32 14.02 -5.68 4.10
CA PRO A 32 15.29 -6.07 4.69
C PRO A 32 15.18 -7.45 5.35
N ARG A 33 16.27 -8.22 5.40
CA ARG A 33 16.29 -9.59 5.98
C ARG A 33 15.91 -9.64 7.46
N SER A 34 16.07 -8.53 8.17
CA SER A 34 15.64 -8.35 9.56
C SER A 34 14.18 -7.92 9.70
N SER A 35 13.41 -7.87 8.60
CA SER A 35 12.01 -7.47 8.66
C SER A 35 11.20 -8.52 9.42
N PHE A 36 10.42 -8.05 10.38
CA PHE A 36 9.48 -8.85 11.16
C PHE A 36 8.26 -9.31 10.34
N MET A 37 8.18 -8.95 9.07
CA MET A 37 7.04 -9.18 8.20
C MET A 37 7.23 -10.36 7.24
N LEU A 38 8.47 -10.86 7.12
CA LEU A 38 8.83 -11.90 6.16
C LEU A 38 8.08 -13.20 6.46
N ASP A 39 7.57 -13.83 5.40
CA ASP A 39 6.92 -15.14 5.41
C ASP A 39 5.71 -15.26 6.36
N GLN A 40 5.13 -14.13 6.73
CA GLN A 40 3.97 -14.05 7.60
C GLN A 40 2.74 -13.56 6.83
N ARG A 41 1.82 -14.48 6.55
CA ARG A 41 0.61 -14.23 5.75
C ARG A 41 -0.25 -13.08 6.25
N VAL A 42 -0.24 -12.80 7.56
CA VAL A 42 -0.96 -11.67 8.15
C VAL A 42 -0.57 -10.33 7.50
N TRP A 43 0.69 -10.17 7.08
CA TRP A 43 1.15 -8.98 6.38
C TRP A 43 0.67 -8.89 4.94
N ALA A 44 0.37 -10.03 4.30
CA ALA A 44 -0.27 -10.03 3.01
C ALA A 44 -1.73 -9.56 3.09
N ASP A 45 -2.45 -9.94 4.16
CA ASP A 45 -3.81 -9.47 4.39
C ASP A 45 -3.85 -7.96 4.69
N TYR A 46 -2.99 -7.50 5.60
CA TYR A 46 -2.87 -6.07 5.90
C TYR A 46 -2.39 -5.25 4.69
N GLY A 47 -1.42 -5.78 3.94
CA GLY A 47 -0.93 -5.16 2.71
C GLY A 47 -2.02 -5.05 1.65
N SER A 48 -2.89 -6.06 1.51
CA SER A 48 -4.03 -6.04 0.61
C SER A 48 -5.04 -4.95 0.99
N ALA A 49 -5.40 -4.87 2.27
CA ALA A 49 -6.29 -3.81 2.76
C ALA A 49 -5.70 -2.40 2.53
N LEU A 50 -4.41 -2.22 2.81
CA LEU A 50 -3.71 -0.95 2.60
C LEU A 50 -3.63 -0.59 1.10
N ALA A 51 -3.35 -1.57 0.25
CA ALA A 51 -3.26 -1.37 -1.18
C ALA A 51 -4.60 -0.95 -1.79
N ILE A 52 -5.68 -1.63 -1.42
CA ILE A 52 -7.04 -1.32 -1.83
C ILE A 52 -7.42 0.10 -1.35
N GLY A 53 -7.17 0.41 -0.07
CA GLY A 53 -7.45 1.75 0.48
C GLY A 53 -6.69 2.86 -0.25
N GLY A 54 -5.41 2.63 -0.57
CA GLY A 54 -4.60 3.56 -1.36
C GLY A 54 -5.15 3.80 -2.76
N LEU A 55 -5.53 2.73 -3.47
CA LEU A 55 -6.16 2.84 -4.79
C LEU A 55 -7.49 3.60 -4.73
N LEU A 56 -8.32 3.35 -3.72
CA LEU A 56 -9.57 4.08 -3.51
C LEU A 56 -9.33 5.59 -3.31
N LEU A 57 -8.30 5.97 -2.56
CA LEU A 57 -7.91 7.38 -2.39
C LEU A 57 -7.44 8.03 -3.69
N VAL A 58 -6.66 7.32 -4.51
CA VAL A 58 -6.26 7.81 -5.84
C VAL A 58 -7.49 8.02 -6.72
N LEU A 59 -8.42 7.07 -6.74
CA LEU A 59 -9.65 7.17 -7.52
C LEU A 59 -10.52 8.33 -7.04
N LEU A 60 -10.66 8.53 -5.73
CA LEU A 60 -11.39 9.66 -5.15
C LEU A 60 -10.73 10.99 -5.52
N GLY A 61 -9.40 11.09 -5.37
CA GLY A 61 -8.64 12.27 -5.77
C GLY A 61 -8.83 12.60 -7.26
N ARG A 62 -8.91 11.59 -8.14
CA ARG A 62 -9.19 11.79 -9.56
C ARG A 62 -10.62 12.25 -9.87
N ARG A 63 -11.59 11.90 -9.02
CA ARG A 63 -13.01 12.30 -9.17
C ARG A 63 -13.30 13.70 -8.63
N LEU A 64 -12.50 14.19 -7.68
CA LEU A 64 -12.55 15.56 -7.18
C LEU A 64 -11.94 16.49 -8.24
N ARG A 65 -12.77 16.90 -9.20
CA ARG A 65 -12.40 17.81 -10.30
C ARG A 65 -12.56 19.27 -9.90
#